data_AF-A0A7Y4VKI0-F1
#
_entry.id   AF-A0A7Y4VKI0-F1
#
_cell.length_a   1.000
_cell.length_b   1.000
_cell.length_c   1.000
_cell.angle_alpha   90.00
_cell.angle_beta   90.00
_cell.angle_gamma   90.00
#
_symmetry.space_group_name_H-M   'P 1'
#
loop_
_entity.id
_entity.type
_entity.pdbx_description
1 polymer ?
#
loop_
_entity_poly.entity_id
_entity_poly.type
_entity_poly.pdbx_seq_one_letter_code
_entity_poly.pdbx_strand_id
1 'polypeptide(L)'
;MTRFVCLLYLVTLPLISYSQKKIKVELLQVEGVIEKYIPTPGIAYSIVQYSSEGQSALARFPSRQGKEILQQFPVGTSVKMSVKARVPGIKFEDNPKRTWLRYFLADSLLSMQSSQNSINCLWVKDGELSSLFRNRKLLLEQKVKSSIDIEGSKGVLTESNILILDNSFFSQENPIHKLKPGAVIHNFGTEFPMRDGEAFSVQGVKRVMSSGLLTKVSGTIHSFLYKQNGVCIGLSLQTETELIRMNFPADFAAKLMAIEKRKQPVSIYYDPFVVDVKTFLFPSLQAIVSGTDTLKVEKDFHGDPDGKHEFLIATKRGQIKNLILDRKGKLLSIRLNNEVLIEANEKIQQQLRNLLKKGKLIEVQGNERIKKEGEVYENNQAVMVPKKLVIDGVEFLVDP
;
A
#
# COMPACT_ATOMS: atom_id res chain seq x y z
N MET A 1 -20.06 1.58 6.30
CA MET A 1 -20.14 1.03 4.93
C MET A 1 -19.03 0.02 4.60
N THR A 2 -17.77 0.26 4.97
CA THR A 2 -16.61 -0.60 4.63
C THR A 2 -16.72 -2.06 5.10
N ARG A 3 -17.32 -2.34 6.26
CA ARG A 3 -17.46 -3.71 6.79
C ARG A 3 -18.45 -4.58 5.99
N PHE A 4 -19.50 -3.98 5.42
CA PHE A 4 -20.50 -4.71 4.63
C PHE A 4 -19.97 -5.07 3.25
N VAL A 5 -19.12 -4.21 2.67
CA VAL A 5 -18.42 -4.45 1.41
C VAL A 5 -17.43 -5.60 1.55
N CYS A 6 -16.61 -5.62 2.61
CA CYS A 6 -15.68 -6.73 2.85
C CYS A 6 -16.40 -8.07 3.09
N LEU A 7 -17.54 -8.07 3.79
CA LEU A 7 -18.34 -9.28 3.99
C LEU A 7 -18.93 -9.79 2.68
N LEU A 8 -19.43 -8.89 1.82
CA LEU A 8 -19.92 -9.25 0.48
C LEU A 8 -18.79 -9.84 -0.38
N TYR A 9 -17.56 -9.33 -0.29
CA TYR A 9 -16.38 -9.90 -0.98
C TYR A 9 -16.00 -11.28 -0.46
N LEU A 10 -15.98 -11.46 0.85
CA LEU A 10 -15.68 -12.75 1.48
C LEU A 10 -16.70 -13.84 1.12
N VAL A 11 -17.94 -13.46 0.79
CA VAL A 11 -18.98 -14.42 0.35
C VAL A 11 -19.01 -14.59 -1.17
N THR A 12 -18.82 -13.52 -1.94
CA THR A 12 -18.91 -13.56 -3.42
C THR A 12 -17.66 -14.09 -4.11
N LEU A 13 -16.45 -13.82 -3.61
CA LEU A 13 -15.21 -14.31 -4.24
C LEU A 13 -15.06 -15.85 -4.18
N PRO A 14 -15.44 -16.53 -3.08
CA PRO A 14 -15.50 -18.00 -3.05
C PRO A 14 -16.58 -18.55 -3.97
N LEU A 15 -17.74 -17.90 -4.10
CA LEU A 15 -18.79 -18.31 -5.04
C LEU A 15 -18.36 -18.13 -6.50
N ILE A 16 -17.68 -17.01 -6.83
CA ILE A 16 -17.07 -16.77 -8.14
C ILE A 16 -15.97 -17.80 -8.39
N SER A 17 -15.07 -18.06 -7.44
CA SER A 17 -14.01 -19.07 -7.58
C SER A 17 -14.56 -20.50 -7.68
N TYR A 18 -15.63 -20.82 -6.94
CA TYR A 18 -16.31 -22.11 -6.99
C TYR A 18 -17.05 -22.30 -8.32
N SER A 19 -17.71 -21.26 -8.82
CA SER A 19 -18.31 -21.26 -10.16
C SER A 19 -17.23 -21.42 -11.24
N GLN A 20 -16.08 -20.75 -11.11
CA GLN A 20 -14.93 -20.87 -12.02
C GLN A 20 -14.33 -22.28 -12.07
N LYS A 21 -14.43 -23.08 -11.00
CA LYS A 21 -13.96 -24.48 -10.98
C LYS A 21 -14.88 -25.45 -11.75
N LYS A 22 -16.17 -25.12 -11.91
CA LYS A 22 -17.16 -25.94 -12.66
C LYS A 22 -17.44 -25.42 -14.06
N ILE A 23 -16.88 -24.27 -14.41
CA ILE A 23 -17.03 -23.67 -15.71
C ILE A 23 -16.26 -24.54 -16.74
N LYS A 24 -17.02 -25.22 -17.61
CA LYS A 24 -16.47 -25.99 -18.73
C LYS A 24 -15.86 -25.00 -19.71
N VAL A 25 -14.54 -25.07 -19.85
CA VAL A 25 -13.81 -24.22 -20.80
C VAL A 25 -13.90 -24.84 -22.18
N GLU A 26 -14.43 -24.09 -23.14
CA GLU A 26 -14.59 -24.55 -24.52
C GLU A 26 -13.69 -23.74 -25.46
N LEU A 27 -13.18 -24.42 -26.48
CA LEU A 27 -12.47 -23.78 -27.58
C LEU A 27 -13.50 -23.41 -28.63
N LEU A 28 -13.66 -22.11 -28.87
CA LEU A 28 -14.57 -21.60 -29.88
C LEU A 28 -13.77 -20.99 -31.04
N GLN A 29 -14.23 -21.25 -32.25
CA GLN A 29 -13.81 -20.53 -33.45
C GLN A 29 -14.90 -19.51 -33.76
N VAL A 30 -14.53 -18.24 -33.83
CA VAL A 30 -15.48 -17.14 -34.08
C VAL A 30 -15.00 -16.31 -35.26
N GLU A 31 -15.92 -15.89 -36.10
CA GLU A 31 -15.67 -14.92 -37.17
C GLU A 31 -16.35 -13.60 -36.81
N GLY A 32 -15.65 -12.50 -37.01
CA GLY A 32 -16.18 -11.19 -36.59
C GLY A 32 -15.39 -10.02 -37.12
N VAL A 33 -15.82 -8.82 -36.77
CA VAL A 33 -15.16 -7.55 -37.11
C VAL A 33 -14.66 -6.89 -35.84
N ILE A 34 -13.41 -6.45 -35.83
CA ILE A 34 -12.83 -5.74 -34.69
C ILE A 34 -13.50 -4.37 -34.55
N GLU A 35 -14.09 -4.09 -33.38
CA GLU A 35 -14.78 -2.83 -33.09
C GLU A 35 -13.86 -1.84 -32.37
N LYS A 36 -13.13 -2.32 -31.35
CA LYS A 36 -12.17 -1.49 -30.62
C LYS A 36 -11.20 -2.32 -29.80
N TYR A 37 -10.11 -1.66 -29.38
CA TYR A 37 -9.19 -2.17 -28.38
C TYR A 37 -9.40 -1.47 -27.04
N ILE A 38 -9.39 -2.24 -25.96
CA ILE A 38 -9.66 -1.76 -24.61
C ILE A 38 -8.41 -1.97 -23.74
N PRO A 39 -7.88 -0.90 -23.12
CA PRO A 39 -6.84 -0.98 -22.10
C PRO A 39 -7.38 -1.59 -20.80
N THR A 40 -6.54 -2.35 -20.10
CA THR A 40 -6.92 -3.05 -18.85
C THR A 40 -6.05 -2.59 -17.67
N PRO A 41 -6.20 -3.12 -16.43
CA PRO A 41 -5.35 -2.69 -15.31
C PRO A 41 -3.86 -2.87 -15.68
N GLY A 42 -3.14 -1.74 -15.81
CA GLY A 42 -1.81 -1.66 -16.44
C GLY A 42 -1.73 -0.76 -17.69
N ILE A 43 -2.87 -0.25 -18.18
CA ILE A 43 -3.06 0.72 -19.31
C ILE A 43 -2.69 0.19 -20.69
N ALA A 44 -1.85 -0.83 -20.78
CA ALA A 44 -1.60 -1.49 -22.04
C ALA A 44 -2.91 -2.07 -22.59
N TYR A 45 -3.10 -1.97 -23.90
CA TYR A 45 -4.16 -2.69 -24.61
C TYR A 45 -3.98 -4.18 -24.37
N SER A 46 -5.05 -4.82 -23.89
CA SER A 46 -5.05 -6.28 -23.70
C SER A 46 -6.41 -6.92 -23.95
N ILE A 47 -7.42 -6.14 -24.38
CA ILE A 47 -8.73 -6.65 -24.78
C ILE A 47 -9.04 -6.15 -26.18
N VAL A 48 -9.55 -7.03 -27.01
CA VAL A 48 -10.21 -6.71 -28.27
C VAL A 48 -11.72 -6.89 -28.07
N GLN A 49 -12.49 -5.89 -28.47
CA GLN A 49 -13.93 -5.98 -28.65
C GLN A 49 -14.22 -6.21 -30.13
N TYR A 50 -15.10 -7.16 -30.42
CA TYR A 50 -15.46 -7.54 -31.78
C TYR A 50 -16.95 -7.85 -31.90
N SER A 51 -17.52 -7.60 -33.08
CA SER A 51 -18.87 -8.05 -33.42
C SER A 51 -18.84 -9.39 -34.15
N SER A 52 -19.67 -10.32 -33.71
CA SER A 52 -19.91 -11.62 -34.36
C SER A 52 -21.41 -11.88 -34.36
N GLU A 53 -22.00 -12.21 -35.51
CA GLU A 53 -23.45 -12.48 -35.65
C GLU A 53 -24.35 -11.35 -35.07
N GLY A 54 -23.91 -10.10 -35.21
CA GLY A 54 -24.63 -8.92 -34.70
C GLY A 54 -24.51 -8.70 -33.18
N GLN A 55 -23.62 -9.42 -32.49
CA GLN A 55 -23.40 -9.29 -31.05
C GLN A 55 -21.95 -8.90 -30.74
N SER A 56 -21.76 -8.01 -29.76
CA SER A 56 -20.43 -7.62 -29.27
C SER A 56 -19.91 -8.62 -28.24
N ALA A 57 -18.66 -9.05 -28.42
CA ALA A 57 -17.94 -9.93 -27.52
C ALA A 57 -16.54 -9.39 -27.20
N LEU A 58 -15.93 -9.93 -26.13
CA LEU A 58 -14.64 -9.48 -25.61
C LEU A 58 -13.66 -10.65 -25.53
N ALA A 59 -12.51 -10.51 -26.18
CA ALA A 59 -11.39 -11.43 -26.02
C ALA A 59 -10.16 -10.69 -25.51
N ARG A 60 -9.54 -11.23 -24.47
CA ARG A 60 -8.29 -10.76 -23.89
C ARG A 60 -7.12 -11.37 -24.64
N PHE A 61 -6.06 -10.61 -24.85
CA PHE A 61 -4.80 -11.07 -25.43
C PHE A 61 -3.61 -10.66 -24.52
N PRO A 62 -2.42 -11.28 -24.67
CA PRO A 62 -1.24 -10.89 -23.91
C PRO A 62 -0.82 -9.45 -24.26
N SER A 63 -0.75 -8.54 -23.27
CA SER A 63 -0.43 -7.12 -23.51
C SER A 63 0.87 -6.91 -24.30
N ARG A 64 1.86 -7.80 -24.11
CA ARG A 64 3.16 -7.78 -24.82
C ARG A 64 3.06 -7.98 -26.33
N GLN A 65 1.94 -8.49 -26.84
CA GLN A 65 1.69 -8.58 -28.28
C GLN A 65 0.85 -7.40 -28.78
N GLY A 66 0.56 -6.42 -27.92
CA GLY A 66 -0.32 -5.31 -28.25
C GLY A 66 0.13 -4.51 -29.46
N LYS A 67 1.42 -4.15 -29.58
CA LYS A 67 1.93 -3.43 -30.76
C LYS A 67 1.71 -4.20 -32.06
N GLU A 68 2.05 -5.48 -32.05
CA GLU A 68 1.92 -6.35 -33.22
C GLU A 68 0.44 -6.54 -33.60
N ILE A 69 -0.42 -6.83 -32.62
CA ILE A 69 -1.86 -7.02 -32.84
C ILE A 69 -2.50 -5.74 -33.40
N LEU A 70 -2.24 -4.58 -32.78
CA LEU A 70 -2.81 -3.32 -33.23
C LEU A 70 -2.34 -2.92 -34.64
N GLN A 71 -1.11 -3.30 -35.02
CA GLN A 71 -0.57 -3.02 -36.35
C GLN A 71 -1.13 -3.97 -37.42
N GLN A 72 -1.23 -5.26 -37.12
CA GLN A 72 -1.67 -6.28 -38.08
C GLN A 72 -3.20 -6.39 -38.23
N PHE A 73 -3.94 -5.95 -37.22
CA PHE A 73 -5.40 -6.11 -37.15
C PHE A 73 -6.07 -4.78 -36.74
N PRO A 74 -6.03 -3.72 -37.57
CA PRO A 74 -6.68 -2.45 -37.23
C PRO A 74 -8.19 -2.62 -37.00
N VAL A 75 -8.81 -1.66 -36.30
CA VAL A 75 -10.27 -1.59 -36.16
C VAL A 75 -10.95 -1.65 -37.52
N GLY A 76 -12.04 -2.42 -37.63
CA GLY A 76 -12.74 -2.71 -38.87
C GLY A 76 -12.23 -3.96 -39.61
N THR A 77 -11.14 -4.59 -39.16
CA THR A 77 -10.62 -5.82 -39.78
C THR A 77 -11.55 -7.00 -39.48
N SER A 78 -11.95 -7.72 -40.54
CA SER A 78 -12.60 -9.03 -40.42
C SER A 78 -11.57 -10.09 -40.01
N VAL A 79 -11.87 -10.80 -38.93
CA VAL A 79 -10.97 -11.78 -38.33
C VAL A 79 -11.66 -13.10 -38.02
N LYS A 80 -10.90 -14.19 -38.14
CA LYS A 80 -11.19 -15.47 -37.52
C LYS A 80 -10.36 -15.58 -36.25
N MET A 81 -11.00 -15.88 -35.12
CA MET A 81 -10.33 -15.98 -33.83
C MET A 81 -10.58 -17.33 -33.18
N SER A 82 -9.54 -17.88 -32.57
CA SER A 82 -9.67 -18.99 -31.64
C SER A 82 -9.68 -18.42 -30.22
N VAL A 83 -10.78 -18.62 -29.49
CA VAL A 83 -10.94 -18.14 -28.11
C VAL A 83 -11.17 -19.30 -27.15
N LYS A 84 -10.56 -19.20 -25.98
CA LYS A 84 -10.80 -20.09 -24.85
C LYS A 84 -11.90 -19.48 -23.99
N ALA A 85 -13.14 -19.87 -24.27
CA ALA A 85 -14.33 -19.31 -23.66
C ALA A 85 -14.57 -19.91 -22.28
N ARG A 86 -14.82 -19.05 -21.28
CA ARG A 86 -15.16 -19.53 -19.94
C ARG A 86 -16.63 -19.86 -19.87
N VAL A 87 -17.57 -19.00 -20.27
CA VAL A 87 -19.00 -19.31 -20.12
C VAL A 87 -19.75 -19.14 -21.43
N PRO A 88 -20.24 -20.22 -22.08
CA PRO A 88 -21.14 -20.09 -23.21
C PRO A 88 -22.41 -19.32 -22.79
N GLY A 89 -22.70 -18.17 -23.42
CA GLY A 89 -24.00 -17.50 -23.31
C GLY A 89 -24.16 -16.40 -22.25
N ILE A 90 -23.11 -15.95 -21.54
CA ILE A 90 -23.22 -14.70 -20.76
C ILE A 90 -23.17 -13.52 -21.74
N LYS A 91 -24.34 -12.88 -21.91
CA LYS A 91 -24.48 -11.66 -22.69
C LYS A 91 -23.89 -10.49 -21.91
N PHE A 92 -22.99 -9.74 -22.54
CA PHE A 92 -22.43 -8.54 -21.96
C PHE A 92 -23.34 -7.35 -22.29
N GLU A 93 -24.15 -6.91 -21.33
CA GLU A 93 -24.69 -5.56 -21.41
C GLU A 93 -23.54 -4.57 -21.22
N ASP A 94 -23.45 -3.60 -22.13
CA ASP A 94 -22.40 -2.60 -22.19
C ASP A 94 -22.52 -1.65 -20.99
N ASN A 95 -22.05 -2.08 -19.81
CA ASN A 95 -22.02 -1.24 -18.62
C ASN A 95 -20.63 -0.59 -18.50
N PRO A 96 -20.45 0.68 -18.93
CA PRO A 96 -19.16 1.35 -18.93
C PRO A 96 -18.61 1.61 -17.52
N LYS A 97 -19.42 1.46 -16.46
CA LYS A 97 -19.02 1.79 -15.08
C LYS A 97 -18.23 0.70 -14.35
N ARG A 98 -17.96 -0.45 -14.99
CA ARG A 98 -17.25 -1.58 -14.34
C ARG A 98 -16.19 -2.21 -15.24
N THR A 99 -15.24 -1.42 -15.71
CA THR A 99 -14.21 -1.85 -16.67
C THR A 99 -13.24 -2.90 -16.13
N TRP A 100 -13.02 -2.96 -14.81
CA TRP A 100 -12.29 -4.06 -14.20
C TRP A 100 -12.98 -5.42 -14.38
N LEU A 101 -14.33 -5.47 -14.40
CA LEU A 101 -15.06 -6.71 -14.65
C LEU A 101 -14.81 -7.23 -16.06
N ARG A 102 -14.68 -6.34 -17.06
CA ARG A 102 -14.38 -6.73 -18.45
C ARG A 102 -13.08 -7.53 -18.53
N TYR A 103 -12.05 -7.16 -17.76
CA TYR A 103 -10.80 -7.92 -17.70
C TYR A 103 -10.97 -9.34 -17.15
N PHE A 104 -11.76 -9.51 -16.09
CA PHE A 104 -11.98 -10.84 -15.48
C PHE A 104 -12.96 -11.71 -16.26
N LEU A 105 -13.83 -11.09 -17.05
CA LEU A 105 -14.89 -11.76 -17.79
C LEU A 105 -14.55 -12.00 -19.28
N ALA A 106 -13.57 -11.29 -19.84
CA ALA A 106 -13.14 -11.51 -21.22
C ALA A 106 -12.55 -12.92 -21.41
N ASP A 107 -12.90 -13.53 -22.53
CA ASP A 107 -12.37 -14.83 -22.93
C ASP A 107 -10.89 -14.71 -23.28
N SER A 108 -10.14 -15.82 -23.28
CA SER A 108 -8.70 -15.74 -23.61
C SER A 108 -8.48 -16.03 -25.09
N LEU A 109 -8.02 -15.02 -25.84
CA LEU A 109 -7.64 -15.15 -27.24
C LEU A 109 -6.43 -16.08 -27.37
N LEU A 110 -6.52 -17.07 -28.25
CA LEU A 110 -5.44 -18.02 -28.54
C LEU A 110 -4.80 -17.75 -29.90
N SER A 111 -5.58 -17.34 -30.89
CA SER A 111 -5.06 -16.91 -32.18
C SER A 111 -6.05 -15.96 -32.88
N MET A 112 -5.53 -15.16 -33.80
CA MET A 112 -6.30 -14.25 -34.64
C MET A 112 -5.74 -14.29 -36.07
N GLN A 113 -6.62 -14.35 -37.06
CA GLN A 113 -6.26 -14.42 -38.47
C GLN A 113 -7.16 -13.51 -39.30
N SER A 114 -6.57 -12.78 -40.25
CA SER A 114 -7.24 -12.04 -41.31
C SER A 114 -6.86 -12.64 -42.67
N SER A 115 -7.26 -11.99 -43.77
CA SER A 115 -6.85 -12.41 -45.12
C SER A 115 -5.33 -12.29 -45.35
N GLN A 116 -4.64 -11.45 -44.59
CA GLN A 116 -3.22 -11.11 -44.81
C GLN A 116 -2.32 -11.50 -43.63
N ASN A 117 -2.85 -11.52 -42.41
CA ASN A 117 -2.05 -11.67 -41.20
C ASN A 117 -2.57 -12.82 -40.33
N SER A 118 -1.68 -13.43 -39.56
CA SER A 118 -2.03 -14.43 -38.54
C SER A 118 -1.10 -14.29 -37.35
N ILE A 119 -1.67 -14.37 -36.15
CA ILE A 119 -0.92 -14.32 -34.89
C ILE A 119 -1.42 -15.38 -33.92
N ASN A 120 -0.49 -16.02 -33.23
CA ASN A 120 -0.78 -16.89 -32.08
C ASN A 120 -0.48 -16.14 -30.78
N CYS A 121 -1.42 -16.16 -29.85
CA CYS A 121 -1.30 -15.48 -28.56
C CYS A 121 -0.52 -16.35 -27.56
N LEU A 122 0.67 -15.88 -27.19
CA LEU A 122 1.58 -16.58 -26.28
C LEU A 122 1.33 -16.16 -24.85
N TRP A 123 0.49 -16.93 -24.15
CA TRP A 123 0.22 -16.73 -22.72
C TRP A 123 1.39 -17.24 -21.87
N VAL A 124 2.34 -16.35 -21.59
CA VAL A 124 3.38 -16.62 -20.60
C VAL A 124 2.76 -16.49 -19.20
N LYS A 125 3.06 -17.42 -18.30
CA LYS A 125 2.78 -17.23 -16.87
C LYS A 125 3.61 -16.05 -16.40
N ASP A 126 2.97 -14.91 -16.20
CA ASP A 126 3.63 -13.76 -15.60
C ASP A 126 4.13 -14.16 -14.21
N GLY A 127 5.45 -14.14 -14.04
CA GLY A 127 6.10 -14.35 -12.76
C GLY A 127 5.55 -13.35 -11.74
N GLU A 128 5.06 -13.89 -10.63
CA GLU A 128 4.76 -13.24 -9.35
C GLU A 128 4.41 -11.74 -9.41
N LEU A 129 3.14 -11.44 -9.74
CA LEU A 129 2.45 -10.17 -9.44
C LEU A 129 2.70 -9.69 -7.99
N SER A 130 2.97 -10.61 -7.06
CA SER A 130 3.37 -10.37 -5.67
C SER A 130 4.62 -9.50 -5.52
N SER A 131 5.56 -9.56 -6.47
CA SER A 131 6.78 -8.75 -6.44
C SER A 131 6.54 -7.27 -6.75
N LEU A 132 5.52 -6.97 -7.58
CA LEU A 132 5.19 -5.60 -7.99
C LEU A 132 4.69 -4.76 -6.82
N PHE A 133 3.87 -5.35 -5.95
CA PHE A 133 3.34 -4.64 -4.77
C PHE A 133 4.41 -4.28 -3.72
N ARG A 134 5.63 -4.83 -3.82
CA ARG A 134 6.72 -4.57 -2.87
C ARG A 134 7.60 -3.37 -3.26
N ASN A 135 7.53 -2.92 -4.52
CA ASN A 135 8.36 -1.84 -5.04
C ASN A 135 7.57 -0.54 -5.19
N ARG A 136 7.17 0.06 -4.07
CA ARG A 136 6.62 1.42 -4.07
C ARG A 136 7.72 2.43 -4.34
N LYS A 137 7.39 3.50 -5.05
CA LYS A 137 8.28 4.59 -5.42
C LYS A 137 7.68 5.90 -4.95
N LEU A 138 8.55 6.77 -4.45
CA LEU A 138 8.19 8.14 -4.09
C LEU A 138 8.54 9.09 -5.24
N LEU A 139 7.54 9.83 -5.70
CA LEU A 139 7.68 10.95 -6.62
C LEU A 139 7.21 12.22 -5.93
N LEU A 140 8.09 13.22 -5.90
CA LEU A 140 7.77 14.54 -5.35
C LEU A 140 7.70 15.56 -6.49
N GLU A 141 6.81 16.54 -6.35
CA GLU A 141 6.78 17.76 -7.15
C GLU A 141 6.63 17.50 -8.65
N GLN A 142 5.82 16.51 -9.01
CA GLN A 142 5.51 16.21 -10.40
C GLN A 142 4.44 17.18 -10.90
N LYS A 143 4.72 17.87 -12.00
CA LYS A 143 3.72 18.71 -12.67
C LYS A 143 2.82 17.87 -13.56
N VAL A 144 1.52 18.07 -13.43
CA VAL A 144 0.50 17.45 -14.27
C VAL A 144 0.51 18.12 -15.64
N LYS A 145 0.79 17.34 -16.68
CA LYS A 145 0.69 17.76 -18.08
C LYS A 145 -0.76 17.69 -18.56
N SER A 146 -1.45 16.60 -18.28
CA SER A 146 -2.84 16.40 -18.71
C SER A 146 -3.58 15.38 -17.85
N SER A 147 -4.89 15.52 -17.75
CA SER A 147 -5.79 14.50 -17.20
C SER A 147 -6.17 13.54 -18.31
N ILE A 148 -6.19 12.24 -18.00
CA ILE A 148 -6.43 11.16 -18.96
C ILE A 148 -7.62 10.34 -18.47
N ASP A 149 -8.61 10.16 -19.33
CA ASP A 149 -9.69 9.19 -19.14
C ASP A 149 -9.36 7.90 -19.92
N ILE A 150 -9.33 6.76 -19.22
CA ILE A 150 -9.00 5.44 -19.77
C ILE A 150 -10.13 4.50 -19.40
N GLU A 151 -11.14 4.37 -20.28
CA GLU A 151 -12.24 3.40 -20.17
C GLU A 151 -12.74 3.25 -18.71
N GLY A 152 -13.33 4.31 -18.16
CA GLY A 152 -13.89 4.32 -16.81
C GLY A 152 -12.88 4.48 -15.65
N SER A 153 -11.58 4.48 -15.93
CA SER A 153 -10.53 4.90 -14.99
C SER A 153 -10.03 6.30 -15.33
N LYS A 154 -9.60 7.04 -14.30
CA LYS A 154 -8.93 8.34 -14.49
C LYS A 154 -7.46 8.25 -14.11
N GLY A 155 -6.65 9.02 -14.80
CA GLY A 155 -5.25 9.20 -14.48
C GLY A 155 -4.77 10.59 -14.83
N VAL A 156 -3.52 10.87 -14.51
CA VAL A 156 -2.82 12.08 -14.94
C VAL A 156 -1.49 11.70 -15.56
N LEU A 157 -1.16 12.35 -16.67
CA LEU A 157 0.16 12.30 -17.28
C LEU A 157 0.97 13.47 -16.73
N THR A 158 2.19 13.20 -16.25
CA THR A 158 3.11 14.25 -15.78
C THR A 158 3.96 14.79 -16.93
N GLU A 159 4.62 15.94 -16.72
CA GLU A 159 5.59 16.50 -17.69
C GLU A 159 6.77 15.55 -17.94
N SER A 160 7.13 14.72 -16.94
CA SER A 160 8.13 13.66 -17.05
C SER A 160 7.65 12.42 -17.81
N ASN A 161 6.45 12.47 -18.40
CA ASN A 161 5.75 11.37 -19.07
C ASN A 161 5.52 10.14 -18.16
N ILE A 162 5.21 10.38 -16.90
CA ILE A 162 4.77 9.35 -15.95
C ILE A 162 3.26 9.38 -15.91
N LEU A 163 2.62 8.25 -16.19
CA LEU A 163 1.17 8.12 -16.12
C LEU A 163 0.79 7.56 -14.76
N ILE A 164 0.16 8.40 -13.93
CA ILE A 164 -0.31 8.04 -12.60
C ILE A 164 -1.80 7.73 -12.69
N LEU A 165 -2.18 6.52 -12.31
CA LEU A 165 -3.54 6.02 -12.39
C LEU A 165 -4.24 6.03 -11.06
N ASP A 166 -5.53 6.32 -11.07
CA ASP A 166 -6.41 6.01 -9.95
C ASP A 166 -6.31 4.51 -9.58
N ASN A 167 -5.92 4.22 -8.33
CA ASN A 167 -5.88 2.85 -7.79
C ASN A 167 -7.20 2.48 -7.07
N SER A 168 -8.17 3.39 -7.03
CA SER A 168 -9.44 3.18 -6.36
C SER A 168 -10.37 2.40 -7.27
N PHE A 169 -10.41 1.10 -7.05
CA PHE A 169 -11.44 0.23 -7.61
C PHE A 169 -12.86 0.63 -7.11
N PHE A 170 -12.97 1.49 -6.07
CA PHE A 170 -14.21 1.69 -5.31
C PHE A 170 -14.54 3.12 -4.83
N SER A 171 -13.71 4.15 -5.03
CA SER A 171 -14.04 5.49 -4.52
C SER A 171 -14.12 6.55 -5.63
N GLN A 172 -15.32 7.07 -5.88
CA GLN A 172 -15.53 8.22 -6.76
C GLN A 172 -14.88 9.53 -6.26
N GLU A 173 -14.35 9.53 -5.04
CA GLU A 173 -13.69 10.70 -4.42
C GLU A 173 -12.16 10.64 -4.46
N ASN A 174 -11.55 9.95 -5.44
CA ASN A 174 -10.09 10.01 -5.56
C ASN A 174 -9.65 11.44 -5.96
N PRO A 175 -8.76 12.10 -5.20
CA PRO A 175 -8.28 13.45 -5.50
C PRO A 175 -7.71 13.60 -6.92
N ILE A 176 -7.20 12.51 -7.52
CA ILE A 176 -6.67 12.51 -8.88
C ILE A 176 -7.70 12.97 -9.92
N HIS A 177 -9.00 12.79 -9.65
CA HIS A 177 -10.10 13.22 -10.55
C HIS A 177 -10.28 14.73 -10.59
N LYS A 178 -9.78 15.45 -9.58
CA LYS A 178 -9.91 16.91 -9.45
C LYS A 178 -8.67 17.66 -9.95
N LEU A 179 -7.61 16.94 -10.33
CA LEU A 179 -6.37 17.54 -10.80
C LEU A 179 -6.55 18.14 -12.19
N LYS A 180 -5.93 19.29 -12.38
CA LYS A 180 -5.90 20.05 -13.65
C LYS A 180 -4.46 20.12 -14.18
N PRO A 181 -4.27 20.35 -15.49
CA PRO A 181 -2.97 20.70 -16.04
C PRO A 181 -2.29 21.83 -15.24
N GLY A 182 -0.98 21.72 -15.03
CA GLY A 182 -0.18 22.63 -14.22
C GLY A 182 -0.21 22.35 -12.71
N ALA A 183 -1.13 21.51 -12.21
CA ALA A 183 -1.12 21.12 -10.80
C ALA A 183 0.17 20.37 -10.43
N VAL A 184 0.65 20.59 -9.21
CA VAL A 184 1.79 19.86 -8.64
C VAL A 184 1.27 18.73 -7.78
N ILE A 185 1.79 17.53 -7.99
CA ILE A 185 1.42 16.34 -7.23
C ILE A 185 2.62 15.63 -6.63
N HIS A 186 2.33 14.89 -5.58
CA HIS A 186 3.26 14.04 -4.86
C HIS A 186 2.62 12.65 -4.78
N ASN A 187 3.38 11.61 -5.05
CA ASN A 187 2.86 10.27 -5.19
C ASN A 187 3.76 9.27 -4.48
N PHE A 188 3.16 8.38 -3.70
CA PHE A 188 3.78 7.17 -3.21
C PHE A 188 2.98 5.98 -3.73
N GLY A 189 3.51 5.31 -4.74
CA GLY A 189 2.76 4.32 -5.51
C GLY A 189 3.62 3.21 -6.06
N THR A 190 2.97 2.11 -6.43
CA THR A 190 3.61 1.01 -7.14
C THR A 190 3.84 1.41 -8.59
N GLU A 191 5.05 1.15 -9.08
CA GLU A 191 5.37 1.27 -10.49
C GLU A 191 5.00 -0.04 -11.22
N PHE A 192 4.20 0.10 -12.28
CA PHE A 192 3.87 -1.01 -13.17
C PHE A 192 4.97 -1.13 -14.23
N PRO A 193 5.61 -2.32 -14.36
CA PRO A 193 6.67 -2.50 -15.33
C PRO A 193 6.07 -2.42 -16.74
N MET A 194 6.56 -1.47 -17.53
CA MET A 194 6.29 -1.44 -18.96
C MET A 194 7.15 -2.50 -19.64
N ARG A 195 6.54 -3.28 -20.52
CA ARG A 195 7.20 -4.42 -21.17
C ARG A 195 7.29 -4.19 -22.68
N ASP A 196 8.29 -4.81 -23.29
CA ASP A 196 8.45 -4.77 -24.73
C ASP A 196 7.23 -5.37 -25.43
N GLY A 197 6.85 -4.72 -26.54
CA GLY A 197 5.68 -5.07 -27.35
C GLY A 197 4.33 -4.60 -26.78
N GLU A 198 4.28 -4.00 -25.59
CA GLU A 198 3.06 -3.37 -25.06
C GLU A 198 2.69 -2.09 -25.83
N ALA A 199 1.41 -1.95 -26.15
CA ALA A 199 0.84 -0.75 -26.74
C ALA A 199 -0.04 -0.03 -25.72
N PHE A 200 0.13 1.29 -25.59
CA PHE A 200 -0.60 2.13 -24.63
C PHE A 200 -1.52 3.09 -25.36
N SER A 201 -2.68 3.38 -24.77
CA SER A 201 -3.64 4.36 -25.32
C SER A 201 -3.17 5.81 -25.22
N VAL A 202 -2.15 6.07 -24.38
CA VAL A 202 -1.60 7.41 -24.14
C VAL A 202 -0.21 7.49 -24.76
N GLN A 203 -0.01 8.45 -25.66
CA GLN A 203 1.26 8.63 -26.35
C GLN A 203 2.36 9.17 -25.42
N GLY A 204 3.59 8.73 -25.65
CA GLY A 204 4.78 9.25 -24.97
C GLY A 204 5.00 8.77 -23.53
N VAL A 205 4.12 7.92 -22.99
CA VAL A 205 4.26 7.33 -21.64
C VAL A 205 5.58 6.59 -21.53
N LYS A 206 6.36 6.92 -20.50
CA LYS A 206 7.64 6.27 -20.17
C LYS A 206 7.56 5.37 -18.94
N ARG A 207 6.63 5.67 -18.03
CA ARG A 207 6.43 4.95 -16.76
C ARG A 207 4.95 4.99 -16.39
N VAL A 208 4.46 3.93 -15.75
CA VAL A 208 3.09 3.83 -15.26
C VAL A 208 3.10 3.56 -13.77
N MET A 209 2.31 4.30 -13.00
CA MET A 209 2.27 4.18 -11.55
C MET A 209 0.85 4.18 -11.00
N SER A 210 0.63 3.49 -9.88
CA SER A 210 -0.60 3.60 -9.11
C SER A 210 -0.64 4.90 -8.31
N SER A 211 -1.83 5.45 -8.12
CA SER A 211 -2.04 6.64 -7.31
C SER A 211 -2.03 6.31 -5.81
N GLY A 212 -1.09 6.92 -5.09
CA GLY A 212 -1.14 7.17 -3.66
C GLY A 212 -0.75 8.62 -3.44
N LEU A 213 -1.67 9.55 -3.72
CA LEU A 213 -1.39 10.98 -3.64
C LEU A 213 -1.07 11.39 -2.20
N LEU A 214 0.03 12.13 -2.04
CA LEU A 214 0.49 12.62 -0.75
C LEU A 214 0.06 14.06 -0.54
N THR A 215 -0.15 14.41 0.72
CA THR A 215 -0.33 15.79 1.15
C THR A 215 1.02 16.40 1.49
N LYS A 216 1.29 17.61 0.98
CA LYS A 216 2.45 18.44 1.35
C LYS A 216 2.01 19.51 2.34
N VAL A 217 2.71 19.62 3.46
CA VAL A 217 2.60 20.77 4.37
C VAL A 217 3.97 21.23 4.82
N SER A 218 4.08 22.48 5.25
CA SER A 218 5.33 23.05 5.75
C SER A 218 5.15 23.57 7.18
N GLY A 219 6.21 23.49 7.96
CA GLY A 219 6.20 23.89 9.36
C GLY A 219 7.52 23.60 10.05
N THR A 220 7.53 23.64 11.38
CA THR A 220 8.69 23.29 12.20
C THR A 220 8.41 22.05 13.03
N ILE A 221 9.39 21.15 13.17
CA ILE A 221 9.24 19.98 14.05
C ILE A 221 9.11 20.50 15.49
N HIS A 222 7.97 20.19 16.11
CA HIS A 222 7.62 20.67 17.45
C HIS A 222 8.05 19.67 18.53
N SER A 223 7.75 18.38 18.33
CA SER A 223 8.07 17.34 19.29
C SER A 223 8.13 15.96 18.64
N PHE A 224 8.74 15.01 19.33
CA PHE A 224 8.76 13.60 18.94
C PHE A 224 7.73 12.79 19.73
N LEU A 225 7.14 11.80 19.09
CA LEU A 225 6.12 10.92 19.65
C LEU A 225 6.76 9.56 19.96
N TYR A 226 6.53 9.10 21.18
CA TYR A 226 7.06 7.83 21.68
C TYR A 226 5.92 6.86 21.97
N LYS A 227 6.12 5.60 21.61
CA LYS A 227 5.25 4.48 21.98
C LYS A 227 5.40 4.19 23.48
N GLN A 228 4.50 3.37 24.01
CA GLN A 228 4.48 2.94 25.41
C GLN A 228 5.77 2.27 25.88
N ASN A 229 6.50 1.65 24.94
CA ASN A 229 7.79 1.04 25.16
C ASN A 229 8.98 2.02 25.05
N GLY A 230 8.71 3.32 24.95
CA GLY A 230 9.73 4.36 24.86
C GLY A 230 10.36 4.49 23.47
N VAL A 231 9.90 3.77 22.45
CA VAL A 231 10.47 3.89 21.09
C VAL A 231 9.88 5.09 20.36
N CYS A 232 10.72 5.91 19.75
CA CYS A 232 10.29 7.04 18.93
C CYS A 232 9.72 6.54 17.60
N ILE A 233 8.44 6.79 17.37
CA ILE A 233 7.68 6.26 16.22
C ILE A 233 6.93 7.35 15.43
N GLY A 234 7.13 8.62 15.80
CA GLY A 234 6.39 9.71 15.19
C GLY A 234 6.90 11.08 15.62
N LEU A 235 6.30 12.11 15.03
CA LEU A 235 6.57 13.51 15.35
C LEU A 235 5.30 14.35 15.28
N SER A 236 5.34 15.50 15.93
CA SER A 236 4.39 16.59 15.74
C SER A 236 5.07 17.72 14.97
N LEU A 237 4.43 18.18 13.90
CA LEU A 237 4.83 19.34 13.11
C LEU A 237 3.90 20.51 13.44
N GLN A 238 4.48 21.62 13.88
CA GLN A 238 3.75 22.88 14.03
C GLN A 238 3.72 23.58 12.67
N THR A 239 2.53 23.73 12.10
CA THR A 239 2.27 24.59 10.93
C THR A 239 1.80 25.97 11.41
N GLU A 240 1.47 26.87 10.49
CA GLU A 240 0.88 28.17 10.83
C GLU A 240 -0.49 28.03 11.51
N THR A 241 -1.28 27.03 11.10
CA THR A 241 -2.70 26.91 11.51
C THR A 241 -2.96 25.79 12.50
N GLU A 242 -2.13 24.75 12.53
CA GLU A 242 -2.38 23.57 13.34
C GLU A 242 -1.13 22.74 13.67
N LEU A 243 -1.27 21.85 14.66
CA LEU A 243 -0.27 20.86 15.03
C LEU A 243 -0.64 19.51 14.39
N ILE A 244 0.16 19.08 13.42
CA ILE A 244 -0.04 17.83 12.67
C ILE A 244 0.81 16.73 13.28
N ARG A 245 0.22 15.58 13.60
CA ARG A 245 0.94 14.41 14.10
C ARG A 245 1.06 13.35 13.02
N MET A 246 2.22 12.72 12.94
CA MET A 246 2.51 11.66 11.98
C MET A 246 3.35 10.56 12.60
N ASN A 247 3.24 9.38 12.01
CA ASN A 247 4.11 8.25 12.32
C ASN A 247 5.22 8.11 11.26
N PHE A 248 6.32 7.50 11.67
CA PHE A 248 7.42 7.08 10.79
C PHE A 248 8.06 5.78 11.33
N PRO A 249 8.73 4.97 10.50
CA PRO A 249 9.43 3.79 10.95
C PRO A 249 10.52 4.15 11.97
N ALA A 250 10.58 3.43 13.09
CA ALA A 250 11.44 3.80 14.23
C ALA A 250 12.94 3.95 13.85
N ASP A 251 13.43 3.20 12.86
CA ASP A 251 14.78 3.28 12.30
C ASP A 251 15.11 4.63 11.62
N PHE A 252 14.13 5.52 11.45
CA PHE A 252 14.34 6.89 10.95
C PHE A 252 14.46 7.94 12.05
N ALA A 253 14.22 7.60 13.32
CA ALA A 253 14.14 8.56 14.42
C ALA A 253 15.41 9.42 14.56
N ALA A 254 16.60 8.80 14.54
CA ALA A 254 17.86 9.53 14.70
C ALA A 254 18.11 10.54 13.57
N LYS A 255 17.76 10.18 12.33
CA LYS A 255 17.89 11.07 11.16
C LYS A 255 16.92 12.25 11.27
N LEU A 256 15.69 12.01 11.71
CA LEU A 256 14.68 13.05 11.92
C LEU A 256 15.06 13.99 13.07
N MET A 257 15.61 13.48 14.15
CA MET A 257 16.16 14.31 15.24
C MET A 257 17.36 15.14 14.78
N ALA A 258 18.20 14.63 13.88
CA ALA A 258 19.29 15.40 13.29
C ALA A 258 18.77 16.55 12.41
N ILE A 259 17.65 16.35 11.70
CA ILE A 259 16.96 17.42 10.96
C ILE A 259 16.37 18.45 11.94
N GLU A 260 15.69 18.00 12.99
CA GLU A 260 15.06 18.88 13.99
C GLU A 260 16.08 19.81 14.68
N LYS A 261 17.28 19.31 14.98
CA LYS A 261 18.37 20.09 15.59
C LYS A 261 18.76 21.34 14.80
N ARG A 262 18.49 21.37 13.49
CA ARG A 262 18.75 22.53 12.62
C ARG A 262 17.80 23.69 12.88
N LYS A 263 16.65 23.43 13.55
CA LYS A 263 15.60 24.42 13.86
C LYS A 263 15.09 25.19 12.64
N GLN A 264 15.17 24.57 11.46
CA GLN A 264 14.70 25.15 10.20
C GLN A 264 13.29 24.65 9.86
N PRO A 265 12.51 25.43 9.10
CA PRO A 265 11.28 24.93 8.50
C PRO A 265 11.55 23.71 7.62
N VAL A 266 10.59 22.80 7.60
CA VAL A 266 10.62 21.57 6.81
C VAL A 266 9.34 21.47 5.99
N SER A 267 9.44 20.89 4.79
CA SER A 267 8.28 20.41 4.05
C SER A 267 8.16 18.90 4.23
N ILE A 268 7.00 18.44 4.65
CA ILE A 268 6.72 17.02 4.83
C ILE A 268 5.70 16.54 3.80
N TYR A 269 5.80 15.27 3.46
CA TYR A 269 4.91 14.58 2.54
C TYR A 269 4.38 13.34 3.26
N TYR A 270 3.07 13.24 3.40
CA TYR A 270 2.44 12.14 4.15
C TYR A 270 1.20 11.60 3.44
N ASP A 271 0.87 10.35 3.72
CA ASP A 271 -0.36 9.72 3.23
C ASP A 271 -1.54 10.10 4.12
N PRO A 272 -2.53 10.89 3.63
CA PRO A 272 -3.65 11.35 4.45
C PRO A 272 -4.69 10.25 4.75
N PHE A 273 -4.63 9.08 4.10
CA PHE A 273 -5.68 8.07 4.17
C PHE A 273 -5.51 7.06 5.32
N VAL A 274 -4.48 7.21 6.16
CA VAL A 274 -4.27 6.40 7.36
C VAL A 274 -4.58 7.24 8.60
N VAL A 275 -5.88 7.38 8.92
CA VAL A 275 -6.31 7.98 10.19
C VAL A 275 -7.29 7.04 10.85
N ASP A 276 -6.80 6.23 11.79
CA ASP A 276 -7.66 5.59 12.78
C ASP A 276 -7.34 6.15 14.17
N VAL A 277 -8.20 7.08 14.58
CA VAL A 277 -8.13 7.79 15.87
C VAL A 277 -8.22 6.81 17.05
N LYS A 278 -8.77 5.60 16.86
CA LYS A 278 -8.89 4.59 17.93
C LYS A 278 -7.62 3.79 18.15
N THR A 279 -6.70 3.73 17.17
CA THR A 279 -5.50 2.88 17.19
C THR A 279 -4.18 3.67 17.22
N PHE A 280 -4.22 5.00 17.39
CA PHE A 280 -3.02 5.88 17.28
C PHE A 280 -2.32 5.79 15.92
N LEU A 281 -3.07 5.41 14.88
CA LEU A 281 -2.57 5.46 13.50
C LEU A 281 -2.69 6.90 13.01
N PHE A 282 -1.66 7.69 13.31
CA PHE A 282 -1.41 8.96 12.65
C PHE A 282 -1.01 8.72 11.19
N PRO A 283 -1.22 9.70 10.30
CA PRO A 283 -0.74 9.65 8.93
C PRO A 283 0.73 9.25 8.84
N SER A 284 1.07 8.45 7.83
CA SER A 284 2.43 7.94 7.64
C SER A 284 3.28 8.95 6.86
N LEU A 285 4.37 9.41 7.48
CA LEU A 285 5.39 10.22 6.83
C LEU A 285 6.06 9.42 5.70
N GLN A 286 6.10 10.01 4.50
CA GLN A 286 6.73 9.42 3.30
C GLN A 286 8.00 10.16 2.90
N ALA A 287 8.08 11.47 3.16
CA ALA A 287 9.32 12.23 3.04
C ALA A 287 9.31 13.50 3.88
N ILE A 288 10.51 13.98 4.17
CA ILE A 288 10.77 15.29 4.75
C ILE A 288 11.90 15.97 3.99
N VAL A 289 11.71 17.25 3.69
CA VAL A 289 12.66 18.11 3.01
C VAL A 289 13.03 19.25 3.96
N SER A 290 14.33 19.44 4.17
CA SER A 290 14.90 20.51 5.01
C SER A 290 16.07 21.14 4.27
N GLY A 291 15.87 22.36 3.75
CA GLY A 291 16.82 22.98 2.83
C GLY A 291 17.01 22.13 1.58
N THR A 292 18.24 21.71 1.30
CA THR A 292 18.59 20.82 0.17
C THR A 292 18.45 19.33 0.50
N ASP A 293 18.31 18.98 1.78
CA ASP A 293 18.28 17.58 2.20
C ASP A 293 16.87 17.00 2.08
N THR A 294 16.78 15.82 1.47
CA THR A 294 15.54 15.05 1.38
C THR A 294 15.73 13.70 2.03
N LEU A 295 15.01 13.44 3.12
CA LEU A 295 14.92 12.13 3.73
C LEU A 295 13.63 11.45 3.24
N LYS A 296 13.79 10.36 2.48
CA LYS A 296 12.69 9.55 1.96
C LYS A 296 12.43 8.36 2.88
N VAL A 297 11.17 8.12 3.20
CA VAL A 297 10.70 6.98 4.00
C VAL A 297 10.03 6.00 3.05
N GLU A 298 10.82 5.24 2.30
CA GLU A 298 10.31 4.34 1.24
C GLU A 298 9.81 2.98 1.77
N LYS A 299 9.86 2.78 3.10
CA LYS A 299 9.45 1.54 3.76
C LYS A 299 7.96 1.61 4.05
N ASP A 300 7.22 0.60 3.61
CA ASP A 300 5.81 0.50 3.98
C ASP A 300 5.68 0.01 5.44
N PHE A 301 4.92 0.72 6.26
CA PHE A 301 4.72 0.42 7.69
C PHE A 301 3.25 0.63 8.10
N HIS A 302 2.31 0.20 7.27
CA HIS A 302 0.88 0.22 7.64
C HIS A 302 0.64 -0.50 8.97
N GLY A 303 0.32 0.26 10.02
CA GLY A 303 -0.16 -0.27 11.28
C GLY A 303 0.87 -0.45 12.40
N ASP A 304 2.17 -0.53 12.10
CA ASP A 304 3.20 -0.69 13.14
C ASP A 304 4.53 -0.01 12.77
N PRO A 305 4.71 1.28 13.12
CA PRO A 305 5.96 2.01 12.90
C PRO A 305 7.16 1.43 13.66
N ASP A 306 6.91 0.60 14.69
CA ASP A 306 7.97 -0.02 15.48
C ASP A 306 8.62 -1.20 14.72
N GLY A 307 7.79 -1.97 14.00
CA GLY A 307 8.21 -3.13 13.21
C GLY A 307 8.73 -4.30 14.07
N LYS A 308 9.27 -5.33 13.41
CA LYS A 308 9.80 -6.53 14.07
C LYS A 308 11.18 -6.29 14.69
N HIS A 309 11.48 -6.92 15.81
CA HIS A 309 12.76 -6.78 16.52
C HIS A 309 13.43 -8.12 16.79
N GLU A 310 14.75 -8.06 16.93
CA GLU A 310 15.55 -9.14 17.49
C GLU A 310 15.66 -8.96 19.00
N PHE A 311 15.93 -10.06 19.70
CA PHE A 311 15.94 -10.09 21.17
C PHE A 311 17.12 -10.90 21.70
N LEU A 312 17.61 -10.49 22.86
CA LEU A 312 18.55 -11.24 23.68
C LEU A 312 17.88 -11.62 25.00
N ILE A 313 18.16 -12.83 25.50
CA ILE A 313 17.69 -13.20 26.83
C ILE A 313 18.52 -12.45 27.86
N ALA A 314 17.85 -11.72 28.76
CA ALA A 314 18.50 -10.93 29.79
C ALA A 314 17.75 -11.00 31.11
N THR A 315 18.49 -10.77 32.18
CA THR A 315 17.96 -10.53 33.53
C THR A 315 18.38 -9.14 33.99
N LYS A 316 17.43 -8.33 34.44
CA LYS A 316 17.70 -6.99 34.99
C LYS A 316 17.05 -6.89 36.37
N ARG A 317 17.70 -6.20 37.29
CA ARG A 317 17.20 -5.95 38.63
C ARG A 317 17.24 -4.46 38.91
N GLY A 318 16.18 -3.92 39.50
CA GLY A 318 16.11 -2.51 39.81
C GLY A 318 14.90 -2.12 40.63
N GLN A 319 14.88 -0.87 41.09
CA GLN A 319 13.72 -0.33 41.79
C GLN A 319 12.74 0.29 40.81
N ILE A 320 11.46 0.04 41.03
CA ILE A 320 10.37 0.66 40.26
C ILE A 320 10.41 2.15 40.49
N LYS A 321 10.78 2.93 39.47
CA LYS A 321 10.79 4.39 39.55
C LYS A 321 9.39 4.96 39.32
N ASN A 322 8.70 4.49 38.28
CA ASN A 322 7.33 4.84 37.99
C ASN A 322 6.63 3.73 37.18
N LEU A 323 5.29 3.80 37.21
CA LEU A 323 4.40 3.01 36.38
C LEU A 323 3.86 3.93 35.29
N ILE A 324 3.91 3.49 34.04
CA ILE A 324 3.39 4.24 32.90
C ILE A 324 1.99 3.70 32.61
N LEU A 325 0.97 4.55 32.78
CA LEU A 325 -0.44 4.20 32.63
C LEU A 325 -1.05 4.93 31.43
N ASP A 326 -2.07 4.34 30.78
CA ASP A 326 -2.88 5.05 29.80
C ASP A 326 -3.92 5.97 30.46
N ARG A 327 -4.68 6.70 29.63
CA ARG A 327 -5.75 7.60 30.10
C ARG A 327 -6.88 6.89 30.85
N LYS A 328 -7.01 5.56 30.70
CA LYS A 328 -7.99 4.72 31.41
C LYS A 328 -7.37 4.04 32.64
N GLY A 329 -6.11 4.33 32.96
CA GLY A 329 -5.39 3.75 34.09
C GLY A 329 -4.81 2.35 33.82
N LYS A 330 -4.82 1.85 32.57
CA LYS A 330 -4.20 0.56 32.20
C LYS A 330 -2.68 0.69 32.27
N LEU A 331 -1.99 -0.23 32.93
CA LEU A 331 -0.52 -0.29 32.91
C LEU A 331 -0.03 -0.63 31.50
N LEU A 332 0.90 0.18 31.03
CA LEU A 332 1.52 0.04 29.72
C LEU A 332 2.97 -0.42 29.86
N SER A 333 3.68 0.12 30.85
CA SER A 333 5.07 -0.25 31.12
C SER A 333 5.52 0.12 32.53
N ILE A 334 6.61 -0.51 32.98
CA ILE A 334 7.25 -0.31 34.29
C ILE A 334 8.67 0.22 34.04
N ARG A 335 9.04 1.35 34.64
CA ARG A 335 10.41 1.87 34.53
C ARG A 335 11.24 1.51 35.74
N LEU A 336 12.41 0.92 35.53
CA LEU A 336 13.40 0.62 36.56
C LEU A 336 14.58 1.58 36.48
N ASN A 337 14.95 2.20 37.60
CA ASN A 337 16.17 3.03 37.78
C ASN A 337 16.43 4.15 36.73
N ASN A 338 15.51 4.42 35.79
CA ASN A 338 15.70 5.19 34.53
C ASN A 338 16.45 4.48 33.41
N GLU A 339 16.81 3.22 33.57
CA GLU A 339 17.67 2.51 32.62
C GLU A 339 16.89 1.46 31.84
N VAL A 340 15.83 0.90 32.43
CA VAL A 340 15.07 -0.20 31.85
C VAL A 340 13.59 0.14 31.84
N LEU A 341 12.94 -0.16 30.72
CA LEU A 341 11.50 -0.08 30.54
C LEU A 341 10.98 -1.48 30.23
N ILE A 342 10.11 -1.98 31.10
CA ILE A 342 9.50 -3.31 30.96
C ILE A 342 8.12 -3.14 30.36
N GLU A 343 7.85 -3.80 29.23
CA GLU A 343 6.53 -3.81 28.61
C GLU A 343 5.54 -4.59 29.50
N ALA A 344 4.38 -3.99 29.79
CA ALA A 344 3.34 -4.65 30.58
C ALA A 344 2.32 -5.30 29.63
N ASN A 345 2.23 -6.63 29.69
CA ASN A 345 1.16 -7.36 29.01
C ASN A 345 -0.09 -7.45 29.89
N GLU A 346 -1.12 -8.11 29.37
CA GLU A 346 -2.40 -8.26 30.06
C GLU A 346 -2.28 -9.05 31.37
N LYS A 347 -1.43 -10.09 31.42
CA LYS A 347 -1.18 -10.86 32.65
C LYS A 347 -0.59 -9.98 33.76
N ILE A 348 0.42 -9.17 33.45
CA ILE A 348 1.01 -8.21 34.41
C ILE A 348 -0.05 -7.23 34.89
N GLN A 349 -0.85 -6.69 33.97
CA GLN A 349 -1.90 -5.72 34.30
C GLN A 349 -2.98 -6.32 35.21
N GLN A 350 -3.40 -7.56 34.97
CA GLN A 350 -4.47 -8.20 35.74
C GLN A 350 -3.97 -8.75 37.08
N GLN A 351 -2.79 -9.38 37.10
CA GLN A 351 -2.32 -10.14 38.27
C GLN A 351 -1.41 -9.32 39.18
N LEU A 352 -0.58 -8.44 38.62
CA LEU A 352 0.55 -7.85 39.35
C LEU A 352 0.38 -6.36 39.64
N ARG A 353 -0.62 -5.69 39.06
CA ARG A 353 -0.81 -4.23 39.20
C ARG A 353 -0.80 -3.75 40.66
N ASN A 354 -1.42 -4.49 41.58
CA ASN A 354 -1.47 -4.11 43.00
C ASN A 354 -0.14 -4.35 43.74
N LEU A 355 0.71 -5.24 43.20
CA LEU A 355 2.02 -5.58 43.75
C LEU A 355 3.10 -4.61 43.30
N LEU A 356 2.92 -3.98 42.13
CA LEU A 356 3.84 -3.01 41.54
C LEU A 356 3.66 -1.64 42.23
N LYS A 357 4.65 -1.23 43.03
CA LYS A 357 4.67 0.08 43.71
C LYS A 357 6.02 0.75 43.51
N LYS A 358 6.02 2.08 43.41
CA LYS A 358 7.24 2.88 43.36
C LYS A 358 8.16 2.53 44.54
N GLY A 359 9.46 2.40 44.27
CA GLY A 359 10.50 2.04 45.23
C GLY A 359 10.69 0.54 45.44
N LYS A 360 9.72 -0.31 45.03
CA LYS A 360 9.88 -1.75 45.17
C LYS A 360 10.98 -2.29 44.29
N LEU A 361 11.71 -3.26 44.83
CA LEU A 361 12.72 -3.99 44.09
C LEU A 361 12.05 -5.08 43.26
N ILE A 362 12.38 -5.12 41.99
CA ILE A 362 11.90 -6.12 41.06
C ILE A 362 13.07 -6.64 40.24
N GLU A 363 13.04 -7.94 39.97
CA GLU A 363 13.90 -8.58 38.99
C GLU A 363 13.04 -9.02 37.82
N VAL A 364 13.49 -8.74 36.60
CA VAL A 364 12.85 -9.14 35.36
C VAL A 364 13.77 -10.04 34.58
N GLN A 365 13.26 -11.21 34.19
CA GLN A 365 13.90 -12.08 33.23
C GLN A 365 13.02 -12.14 31.98
N GLY A 366 13.62 -11.96 30.82
CA GLY A 366 12.88 -11.95 29.57
C GLY A 366 13.74 -11.64 28.37
N ASN A 367 13.10 -11.07 27.36
CA ASN A 367 13.71 -10.73 26.09
C ASN A 367 14.03 -9.22 26.08
N GLU A 368 15.31 -8.86 26.16
CA GLU A 368 15.79 -7.50 25.91
C GLU A 368 15.81 -7.26 24.40
N ARG A 369 15.17 -6.17 23.97
CA ARG A 369 15.13 -5.80 22.56
C ARG A 369 16.49 -5.28 22.10
N ILE A 370 16.97 -5.82 20.99
CA ILE A 370 18.15 -5.27 20.30
C ILE A 370 17.72 -4.01 19.54
N LYS A 371 18.29 -2.87 19.92
CA LYS A 371 18.03 -1.57 19.29
C LYS A 371 18.54 -1.58 17.85
N LYS A 372 17.66 -1.29 16.89
CA LYS A 372 18.07 -1.19 15.48
C LYS A 372 18.88 0.09 15.24
N GLU A 373 19.65 0.06 14.16
CA GLU A 373 20.28 1.27 13.65
C GLU A 373 19.22 2.36 13.40
N GLY A 374 19.50 3.58 13.86
CA GLY A 374 18.64 4.74 13.68
C GLY A 374 17.47 4.88 14.65
N GLU A 375 17.18 3.86 15.45
CA GLU A 375 16.17 3.95 16.51
C GLU A 375 16.60 4.88 17.64
N VAL A 376 15.62 5.56 18.24
CA VAL A 376 15.83 6.37 19.43
C VAL A 376 14.81 5.99 20.48
N TYR A 377 15.32 5.68 21.67
CA TYR A 377 14.52 5.35 22.84
C TYR A 377 14.49 6.54 23.79
N GLU A 378 13.34 6.79 24.40
CA GLU A 378 13.16 7.81 25.42
C GLU A 378 14.17 7.57 26.56
N ASN A 379 15.01 8.57 26.84
CA ASN A 379 16.09 8.49 27.83
C ASN A 379 17.11 7.36 27.58
N ASN A 380 17.20 6.82 26.36
CA ASN A 380 18.10 5.73 25.99
C ASN A 380 17.93 4.45 26.85
N GLN A 381 16.69 4.16 27.27
CA GLN A 381 16.34 3.02 28.12
C GLN A 381 16.36 1.69 27.38
N ALA A 382 16.86 0.63 27.99
CA ALA A 382 16.69 -0.74 27.50
C ALA A 382 15.22 -1.14 27.57
N VAL A 383 14.70 -1.79 26.53
CA VAL A 383 13.31 -2.26 26.47
C VAL A 383 13.27 -3.77 26.70
N MET A 384 12.51 -4.20 27.70
CA MET A 384 12.39 -5.59 28.11
C MET A 384 10.96 -6.09 27.88
N VAL A 385 10.82 -7.21 27.17
CA VAL A 385 9.58 -8.00 27.14
C VAL A 385 9.70 -9.08 28.22
N PRO A 386 8.96 -8.98 29.33
CA PRO A 386 9.14 -9.85 30.47
C PRO A 386 8.56 -11.24 30.20
N LYS A 387 9.28 -12.28 30.63
CA LYS A 387 8.76 -13.66 30.74
C LYS A 387 8.51 -14.06 32.18
N LYS A 388 9.32 -13.50 33.09
CA LYS A 388 9.27 -13.75 34.52
C LYS A 388 9.59 -12.47 35.27
N LEU A 389 8.85 -12.24 36.36
CA LEU A 389 9.09 -11.16 37.30
C LEU A 389 9.25 -11.74 38.70
N VAL A 390 10.24 -11.26 39.45
CA VAL A 390 10.38 -11.55 40.88
C VAL A 390 10.14 -10.26 41.66
N ILE A 391 9.08 -10.23 42.46
CA ILE A 391 8.68 -9.08 43.27
C ILE A 391 8.70 -9.51 44.73
N ASP A 392 9.51 -8.86 45.56
CA ASP A 392 9.65 -9.18 46.99
C ASP A 392 9.98 -10.67 47.25
N GLY A 393 10.76 -11.29 46.36
CA GLY A 393 11.15 -12.70 46.44
C GLY A 393 10.12 -13.70 45.89
N VAL A 394 8.93 -13.26 45.49
CA VAL A 394 7.90 -14.10 44.87
C VAL A 394 8.02 -14.05 43.35
N GLU A 395 8.04 -15.22 42.73
CA GLU A 395 8.16 -15.40 41.29
C GLU A 395 6.80 -15.44 40.59
N PHE A 396 6.70 -14.72 39.47
CA PHE A 396 5.52 -14.65 38.63
C PHE A 396 5.90 -14.91 37.16
N LEU A 397 5.25 -15.89 36.55
CA LEU A 397 5.37 -16.17 35.12
C LEU A 397 4.41 -15.27 34.35
N VAL A 398 4.96 -14.49 33.43
CA VAL A 398 4.25 -13.41 32.73
C VAL A 398 4.51 -13.40 31.23
N ASP A 399 4.94 -14.52 30.64
CA ASP A 399 5.11 -14.63 29.18
C ASP A 399 3.77 -14.27 28.47
N PRO A 400 3.77 -13.42 27.42
CA PRO A 400 2.57 -13.07 26.64
C PRO A 400 1.68 -14.23 26.21
#